data_AF-A0AAN6IL63-F1
#
_entry.id   AF-A0AAN6IL63-F1
#
_cell.length_a   1.000
_cell.length_b   1.000
_cell.length_c   1.000
_cell.angle_alpha   90.00
_cell.angle_beta   90.00
_cell.angle_gamma   90.00
#
_symmetry.space_group_name_H-M   'P 1'
#
loop_
_entity.id
_entity.type
_entity.pdbx_description
1 polymer ?
#
loop_
_entity_poly.entity_id
_entity_poly.type
_entity_poly.pdbx_seq_one_letter_code
_entity_poly.pdbx_strand_id
1 'polypeptide(L)' 'MFTQLEDLCRRLVRNHYGPIVEKVVALLLEEGRLSLGRIISQTGMEPTSARQALAVLIQHSHVTHAQGKEGARMMT' A
#
# COMPACT_ATOMS: atom_id res chain seq x y z
N MET A 1 -1.58 0.80 19.45
CA MET A 1 -0.99 1.80 20.37
C MET A 1 0.34 2.31 19.76
N PHE A 2 0.30 2.89 18.54
CA PHE A 2 1.47 3.47 17.84
C PHE A 2 1.12 4.69 16.95
N THR A 3 -0.03 5.35 17.21
CA THR A 3 -0.65 6.36 16.30
C THR A 3 0.25 7.55 15.96
N GLN A 4 1.14 7.95 16.86
CA GLN A 4 2.06 9.09 16.61
C GLN A 4 3.08 8.80 15.50
N LEU A 5 3.60 7.57 15.43
CA LEU A 5 4.55 7.17 14.39
C LEU A 5 3.83 7.02 13.04
N GLU A 6 2.62 6.46 13.08
CA GLU A 6 1.75 6.30 11.91
C GLU A 6 1.43 7.67 11.29
N ASP A 7 1.07 8.66 12.12
CA ASP A 7 0.83 10.03 11.70
C ASP A 7 2.07 10.74 11.14
N LEU A 8 3.24 10.52 11.75
CA LEU A 8 4.51 11.06 11.25
C LEU A 8 4.89 10.46 9.89
N CYS A 9 4.83 9.13 9.76
CA CYS A 9 5.08 8.42 8.51
C CYS A 9 4.14 8.90 7.40
N ARG A 10 2.85 9.06 7.72
CA ARG A 10 1.82 9.58 6.80
C ARG A 10 2.17 10.98 6.29
N ARG A 11 2.53 11.90 7.20
CA ARG A 11 2.91 13.28 6.84
C ARG A 11 4.21 13.33 6.04
N LEU A 12 5.19 12.49 6.37
CA LEU A 12 6.45 12.41 5.66
C LEU A 12 6.22 11.91 4.22
N VAL A 13 5.53 10.79 4.05
CA VAL A 13 5.21 10.23 2.73
C VAL A 13 4.40 11.22 1.89
N ARG A 14 3.44 11.93 2.51
CA ARG A 14 2.69 13.00 1.82
C ARG A 14 3.59 14.11 1.28
N ASN A 15 4.58 14.54 2.06
CA ASN A 15 5.49 15.61 1.67
C ASN A 15 6.48 15.16 0.58
N HIS A 16 6.92 13.90 0.61
CA HIS A 16 7.89 13.36 -0.34
C HIS A 16 7.28 12.85 -1.65
N TYR A 17 6.13 12.19 -1.58
CA TYR A 17 5.54 11.46 -2.70
C TYR A 17 4.11 11.92 -3.07
N GLY A 18 3.50 12.75 -2.24
CA GLY A 18 2.16 13.28 -2.46
C GLY A 18 1.03 12.43 -1.84
N PRO A 19 -0.22 12.90 -2.01
CA PRO A 19 -1.40 12.33 -1.34
C PRO A 19 -1.81 10.94 -1.86
N ILE A 20 -1.41 10.58 -3.08
CA ILE A 20 -1.69 9.28 -3.70
C ILE A 20 -0.97 8.17 -2.93
N VAL A 21 0.33 8.35 -2.68
CA VAL A 21 1.16 7.38 -1.98
C VAL A 21 0.83 7.35 -0.49
N GLU A 22 0.52 8.51 0.10
CA GLU A 22 0.08 8.62 1.48
C GLU A 22 -1.16 7.77 1.78
N LYS A 23 -2.18 7.81 0.93
CA LYS A 23 -3.37 6.94 1.07
C LYS A 23 -3.04 5.46 1.07
N VAL A 24 -2.15 5.02 0.18
CA VAL A 24 -1.73 3.62 0.10
C VAL A 24 -0.96 3.21 1.37
N VAL A 25 -0.07 4.07 1.86
CA VAL A 25 0.70 3.81 3.09
C VAL A 25 -0.21 3.81 4.32
N ALA A 26 -1.16 4.75 4.43
CA ALA A 26 -2.13 4.79 5.52
C ALA A 26 -2.94 3.47 5.56
N LEU A 27 -3.44 3.04 4.41
CA LEU A 27 -4.17 1.78 4.28
C LEU A 27 -3.32 0.56 4.70
N LEU A 28 -2.04 0.53 4.31
CA LEU A 28 -1.11 -0.54 4.70
C LEU A 28 -0.74 -0.50 6.19
N LEU A 29 -0.71 0.67 6.82
CA LEU A 29 -0.50 0.81 8.26
C LEU A 29 -1.72 0.33 9.05
N GLU A 30 -2.94 0.65 8.57
CA GLU A 30 -4.20 0.31 9.24
C GLU A 30 -4.57 -1.18 9.07
N GLU A 31 -4.52 -1.72 7.85
CA GLU A 31 -4.97 -3.09 7.54
C GLU A 31 -3.81 -4.11 7.42
N GLY A 32 -2.56 -3.64 7.31
CA GLY A 32 -1.39 -4.49 7.14
C GLY A 32 -1.18 -4.97 5.69
N ARG A 33 -1.04 -6.29 5.50
CA ARG A 33 -0.77 -6.87 4.17
C ARG A 33 -2.04 -6.94 3.34
N LEU A 34 -2.02 -6.32 2.16
CA LEU A 34 -3.15 -6.27 1.25
C LEU A 34 -2.76 -6.62 -0.19
N SER A 35 -3.71 -7.19 -0.94
CA SER A 35 -3.56 -7.44 -2.37
C SER A 35 -3.81 -6.15 -3.16
N LEU A 36 -3.20 -6.05 -4.36
CA LEU A 36 -3.36 -4.88 -5.24
C LEU A 36 -4.84 -4.56 -5.51
N GLY A 37 -5.67 -5.59 -5.73
CA GLY A 37 -7.10 -5.42 -5.98
C GLY A 37 -7.82 -4.82 -4.77
N ARG A 38 -7.49 -5.25 -3.56
CA ARG A 38 -8.09 -4.74 -2.34
C ARG A 38 -7.66 -3.31 -2.05
N ILE A 39 -6.40 -2.96 -2.32
CA ILE A 39 -5.89 -1.59 -2.26
C ILE A 39 -6.69 -0.69 -3.21
N ILE A 40 -6.88 -1.11 -4.47
CA ILE A 40 -7.65 -0.34 -5.47
C ILE A 40 -9.10 -0.15 -5.00
N SER A 41 -9.77 -1.21 -4.55
CA SER A 41 -11.15 -1.13 -4.08
C SER A 41 -11.33 -0.26 -2.83
N GLN A 42 -10.42 -0.34 -1.85
CA GLN A 42 -10.53 0.46 -0.62
C GLN A 42 -10.12 1.92 -0.83
N THR A 43 -9.12 2.19 -1.67
CA THR A 43 -8.65 3.56 -1.93
C THR A 43 -9.49 4.30 -2.98
N GLY A 44 -10.23 3.56 -3.81
CA GLY A 44 -11.03 4.12 -4.93
C GLY A 44 -10.17 4.74 -6.04
N MET A 45 -8.89 4.38 -6.10
CA MET A 45 -7.92 4.98 -7.01
C MET A 45 -7.88 4.27 -8.37
N GLU A 46 -7.41 4.96 -9.40
CA GLU A 46 -7.19 4.32 -10.68
C GLU A 46 -6.11 3.22 -10.56
N PRO A 47 -6.33 2.04 -11.17
CA PRO A 47 -5.38 0.92 -11.08
C PRO A 47 -3.96 1.27 -11.54
N THR A 48 -3.80 2.21 -12.47
CA THR A 48 -2.51 2.73 -12.94
C THR A 48 -1.78 3.50 -11.85
N SER A 49 -2.47 4.44 -11.20
CA SER A 49 -1.95 5.26 -10.11
C SER A 49 -1.57 4.42 -8.89
N ALA A 50 -2.38 3.40 -8.55
CA ALA A 50 -2.07 2.48 -7.47
C ALA A 50 -0.79 1.66 -7.77
N ARG A 51 -0.62 1.19 -9.00
CA ARG A 51 0.61 0.48 -9.43
C ARG A 51 1.83 1.39 -9.38
N GLN A 52 1.73 2.63 -9.86
CA GLN A 52 2.83 3.59 -9.83
C GLN A 52 3.23 3.93 -8.39
N ALA A 53 2.25 4.17 -7.51
CA ALA A 53 2.49 4.43 -6.09
C ALA A 53 3.23 3.27 -5.42
N LEU A 54 2.78 2.04 -5.66
CA LEU A 54 3.42 0.83 -5.13
C LEU A 54 4.82 0.63 -5.72
N ALA A 55 5.02 0.89 -7.01
CA ALA A 55 6.34 0.79 -7.64
C ALA A 55 7.36 1.74 -6.97
N VAL A 56 6.97 2.98 -6.70
CA VAL A 56 7.81 3.96 -5.99
C VAL A 56 8.10 3.48 -4.56
N LEU A 57 7.09 3.01 -3.83
CA LEU A 57 7.26 2.52 -2.46
C LEU A 57 8.18 1.29 -2.37
N ILE A 58 8.09 0.38 -3.33
CA ILE A 58 8.97 -0.80 -3.43
C ILE A 58 10.39 -0.37 -3.81
N GLN A 59 10.54 0.55 -4.76
CA GLN A 59 11.84 1.04 -5.21
C GLN A 59 12.64 1.71 -4.08
N HIS A 60 11.96 2.43 -3.18
CA HIS A 60 12.57 3.04 -2.00
C HIS A 60 12.69 2.09 -0.79
N SER A 61 12.37 0.80 -0.97
CA SER A 61 12.42 -0.22 0.08
C SER A 61 11.53 0.07 1.31
N HIS A 62 10.50 0.90 1.15
CA HIS A 62 9.52 1.20 2.21
C HIS A 62 8.43 0.13 2.31
N VAL A 63 8.15 -0.58 1.20
CA VAL A 63 7.18 -1.67 1.15
C VAL A 63 7.83 -2.90 0.55
N THR A 64 7.75 -4.02 1.26
CA THR A 64 8.14 -5.32 0.72
C THR A 64 6.91 -5.98 0.11
N HIS A 65 7.03 -6.43 -1.12
CA HIS A 65 6.01 -7.26 -1.74
C HIS A 65 6.35 -8.73 -1.50
N ALA A 66 5.34 -9.53 -1.20
CA ALA A 66 5.46 -10.98 -1.17
C ALA A 66 4.55 -11.54 -2.26
N GLN A 67 5.14 -12.13 -3.31
CA GLN A 67 4.38 -12.88 -4.29
C GLN A 67 4.17 -14.30 -3.76
N GLY A 68 3.27 -14.43 -2.78
CA GLY A 68 2.67 -15.73 -2.50
C GLY A 68 1.70 -16.03 -3.65
N LYS A 69 1.75 -17.24 -4.22
CA LYS A 69 0.56 -17.77 -4.87
C LYS A 69 -0.51 -17.79 -3.79
N GLU A 70 -1.37 -16.76 -3.72
CA GLU A 70 -2.64 -16.88 -3.03
C GLU A 70 -3.23 -18.17 -3.59
N GLY A 71 -3.32 -19.17 -2.71
CA GLY A 71 -3.32 -20.58 -3.08
C GLY A 71 -4.22 -20.77 -4.29
N ALA A 72 -3.71 -21.50 -5.28
CA ALA A 72 -4.57 -22.18 -6.23
C ALA A 72 -5.77 -22.65 -5.43
N ARG A 73 -6.93 -22.05 -5.69
CA ARG A 73 -8.18 -22.55 -5.17
C ARG A 73 -8.15 -24.01 -5.57
N MET A 74 -7.90 -24.87 -4.60
CA MET A 74 -7.84 -26.30 -4.79
C MET A 74 -9.24 -26.63 -5.31
N MET A 75 -9.30 -26.89 -6.61
CA MET A 75 -10.49 -27.38 -7.28
C MET A 75 -9.99 -28.52 -8.16
N THR A 76 -9.68 -29.62 -7.48
CA THR A 76 -9.58 -30.98 -7.99
C THR A 76 -10.17 -31.86 -6.92
#